data_AF-A0A2I1R4P2-F1
#
_entry.id   AF-A0A2I1R4P2-F1
#
_cell.length_a   1.000
_cell.length_b   1.000
_cell.length_c   1.000
_cell.angle_alpha   90.00
_cell.angle_beta   90.00
_cell.angle_gamma   90.00
#
_symmetry.space_group_name_H-M   'P 1'
#
loop_
_entity.id
_entity.type
_entity.pdbx_description
1 polymer ?
#
loop_
_entity_poly.entity_id
_entity_poly.type
_entity_poly.pdbx_seq_one_letter_code
_entity_poly.pdbx_strand_id
1 'polypeptide(L)'
;MSPEHPQASEMASTLAALRRDFVERFGREPGPNDPLLVDPDADVPTPLSAEAFDAMLDRLADGVDDPVVRAKVLASKDVGYILTEDTLHLFSASEIDLWEAALDRRLDER
;
A
#
# COMPACT_ATOMS: atom_id res chain seq x y z
N MET A 1 -9.54 -16.76 -1.32
CA MET A 1 -8.83 -16.78 -2.62
C MET A 1 -8.10 -18.10 -2.78
N SER A 2 -8.18 -18.75 -3.94
CA SER A 2 -7.40 -19.98 -4.21
C SER A 2 -5.91 -19.64 -4.41
N PRO A 3 -4.99 -20.51 -3.96
CA PRO A 3 -3.54 -20.29 -4.04
C PRO A 3 -2.95 -20.24 -5.47
N GLU A 4 -3.77 -20.44 -6.51
CA GLU A 4 -3.34 -20.48 -7.92
C GLU A 4 -3.60 -19.17 -8.69
N HIS A 5 -4.02 -18.08 -8.02
CA HIS A 5 -4.22 -16.80 -8.69
C HIS A 5 -2.85 -16.11 -8.93
N PRO A 6 -2.53 -15.62 -10.15
CA PRO A 6 -1.24 -14.99 -10.45
C PRO A 6 -0.86 -13.86 -9.50
N GLN A 7 -1.83 -13.02 -9.11
CA GLN A 7 -1.63 -11.94 -8.12
C GLN A 7 -1.25 -12.46 -6.73
N ALA A 8 -1.69 -13.65 -6.33
CA ALA A 8 -1.31 -14.24 -5.04
C ALA A 8 0.17 -14.64 -5.03
N SER A 9 0.71 -15.10 -6.17
CA SER A 9 2.13 -15.43 -6.30
C SER A 9 3.01 -14.17 -6.30
N GLU A 10 2.61 -13.12 -7.00
CA GLU A 10 3.30 -11.82 -7.00
C GLU A 10 3.28 -11.17 -5.60
N MET A 11 2.14 -11.24 -4.92
CA MET A 11 2.02 -10.77 -3.54
C MET A 11 2.92 -11.56 -2.59
N ALA A 12 2.95 -12.89 -2.71
CA ALA A 12 3.83 -13.73 -1.89
C ALA A 12 5.31 -13.42 -2.12
N SER A 13 5.70 -13.18 -3.39
CA SER A 13 7.08 -12.76 -3.73
C SER A 13 7.43 -11.42 -3.08
N THR A 14 6.52 -10.45 -3.14
CA THR A 14 6.68 -9.13 -2.52
C THR A 14 6.83 -9.23 -1.01
N LEU A 15 5.97 -10.00 -0.34
CA LEU A 15 6.06 -10.24 1.10
C LEU A 15 7.36 -10.98 1.47
N ALA A 16 7.82 -11.90 0.63
CA ALA A 16 9.09 -12.58 0.85
C ALA A 16 10.31 -11.64 0.71
N ALA A 17 10.23 -10.63 -0.17
CA ALA A 17 11.24 -9.59 -0.29
C ALA A 17 11.27 -8.70 0.97
N LEU A 18 10.11 -8.18 1.40
CA LEU A 18 10.00 -7.37 2.62
C LEU A 18 10.53 -8.11 3.86
N ARG A 19 10.20 -9.41 3.98
CA ARG A 19 10.72 -10.27 5.05
C ARG A 19 12.25 -10.39 5.01
N ARG A 20 12.82 -10.55 3.81
CA ARG A 20 14.27 -10.67 3.64
C ARG A 20 14.97 -9.38 4.07
N ASP A 21 14.48 -8.24 3.60
CA ASP A 21 15.04 -6.93 3.95
C ASP A 21 14.98 -6.70 5.47
N PHE A 22 13.89 -7.11 6.12
CA PHE A 22 13.75 -7.06 7.57
C PHE A 22 14.82 -7.91 8.28
N VAL A 23 15.00 -9.16 7.86
CA VAL A 23 15.96 -10.09 8.47
C VAL A 23 17.40 -9.61 8.25
N GLU A 24 17.73 -9.17 7.03
CA GLU A 24 19.06 -8.65 6.69
C GLU A 24 19.43 -7.44 7.56
N ARG A 25 18.44 -6.58 7.87
CA ARG A 25 18.65 -5.38 8.66
C ARG A 25 18.69 -5.63 10.17
N PHE A 26 17.71 -6.35 10.70
CA PHE A 26 17.50 -6.47 12.15
C PHE A 26 18.01 -7.79 12.74
N GLY A 27 18.47 -8.72 11.91
CA GLY A 27 19.06 -10.00 12.34
C GLY A 27 18.05 -10.97 12.98
N ARG A 28 16.75 -10.74 12.82
CA ARG A 28 15.67 -11.59 13.34
C ARG A 28 14.47 -11.60 12.40
N GLU A 29 13.61 -12.61 12.52
CA GLU A 29 12.32 -12.64 11.81
C GLU A 29 11.36 -11.56 12.36
N PRO A 30 10.48 -11.00 11.51
CA PRO A 30 9.41 -10.11 11.95
C PRO A 30 8.37 -10.88 12.79
N GLY A 31 7.99 -10.31 13.92
CA GLY A 31 6.93 -10.78 14.79
C GLY A 31 5.57 -10.17 14.41
N PRO A 32 4.48 -10.61 15.06
CA PRO A 32 3.12 -10.16 14.74
C PRO A 32 2.87 -8.67 15.02
N ASN A 33 3.70 -8.03 15.83
CA ASN A 33 3.59 -6.61 16.17
C ASN A 33 4.62 -5.73 15.44
N ASP A 34 5.47 -6.33 14.60
CA ASP A 34 6.43 -5.56 13.81
C ASP A 34 5.74 -4.93 12.61
N PRO A 35 6.16 -3.71 12.22
CA PRO A 35 5.62 -3.05 11.03
C PRO A 35 5.98 -3.81 9.76
N LEU A 36 5.02 -3.93 8.83
CA LEU A 36 5.26 -4.47 7.49
C LEU A 36 6.10 -3.51 6.63
N LEU A 37 5.82 -2.21 6.74
CA LEU A 37 6.57 -1.14 6.09
C LEU A 37 7.42 -0.44 7.14
N VAL A 38 8.72 -0.75 7.12
CA VAL A 38 9.68 -0.24 8.09
C VAL A 38 10.36 1.01 7.56
N ASP A 39 10.59 1.99 8.43
CA ASP A 39 11.43 3.15 8.15
C ASP A 39 12.84 2.69 7.71
N PRO A 40 13.29 3.04 6.48
CA PRO A 40 14.60 2.64 5.95
C PRO A 40 15.79 3.23 6.72
N ASP A 41 15.60 4.18 7.63
CA ASP A 41 16.67 4.86 8.36
C ASP A 41 16.68 4.55 9.87
N ALA A 42 15.69 3.82 10.39
CA ALA A 42 15.60 3.45 11.81
C ALA A 42 16.49 2.26 12.23
N ASP A 43 17.20 2.38 13.36
CA ASP A 43 18.02 1.29 13.93
C ASP A 43 17.17 0.15 14.53
N VAL A 44 15.89 0.40 14.77
CA VAL A 44 14.90 -0.57 15.26
C VAL A 44 13.70 -0.61 14.32
N PRO A 45 12.89 -1.68 14.33
CA PRO A 45 11.68 -1.79 13.51
C PRO A 45 10.65 -0.71 13.85
N THR A 46 10.78 0.44 13.21
CA THR A 46 9.90 1.60 13.34
C THR A 46 8.99 1.66 12.14
N PRO A 47 7.67 1.91 12.31
CA PRO A 47 6.77 2.11 11.18
C PRO A 47 7.25 3.25 10.27
N LEU A 48 7.11 3.07 8.96
CA LEU A 48 7.37 4.13 7.99
C LEU A 48 6.55 5.39 8.35
N SER A 49 7.17 6.57 8.30
CA SER A 49 6.44 7.82 8.57
C SER A 49 5.37 8.08 7.51
N ALA A 50 4.36 8.89 7.85
CA ALA A 50 3.32 9.27 6.91
C ALA A 50 3.92 9.98 5.68
N GLU A 51 4.91 10.87 5.89
CA GLU A 51 5.57 11.59 4.80
C GLU A 51 6.37 10.66 3.88
N ALA A 52 7.05 9.66 4.46
CA ALA A 52 7.80 8.68 3.68
C ALA A 52 6.86 7.71 2.93
N PHE A 53 5.72 7.37 3.53
CA PHE A 53 4.66 6.61 2.88
C PHE A 53 4.06 7.37 1.70
N ASP A 54 3.75 8.66 1.88
CA ASP A 54 3.25 9.53 0.81
C ASP A 54 4.25 9.62 -0.36
N ALA A 55 5.54 9.81 -0.05
CA ALA A 55 6.59 9.84 -1.07
C ALA A 55 6.80 8.49 -1.77
N MET A 56 6.48 7.39 -1.11
CA MET A 56 6.47 6.05 -1.71
C MET A 56 5.28 5.90 -2.66
N LEU A 57 4.09 6.36 -2.27
CA LEU A 57 2.90 6.35 -3.12
C LEU A 57 3.08 7.23 -4.37
N ASP A 58 3.71 8.40 -4.24
CA ASP A 58 4.03 9.26 -5.38
C ASP A 58 4.94 8.53 -6.38
N ARG A 59 6.00 7.87 -5.91
CA ARG A 59 6.89 7.06 -6.77
C ARG A 59 6.17 5.89 -7.42
N LEU A 60 5.26 5.24 -6.69
CA LEU A 60 4.46 4.15 -7.24
C LEU A 60 3.55 4.67 -8.36
N ALA A 61 2.88 5.80 -8.14
CA ALA A 61 2.03 6.44 -9.14
C ALA A 61 2.80 6.86 -10.39
N ASP A 62 4.04 7.32 -10.25
CA ASP A 62 4.91 7.68 -11.38
C ASP A 62 5.36 6.45 -12.22
N GLY A 63 5.40 5.26 -11.61
CA GLY A 63 5.77 4.01 -12.28
C GLY A 63 4.60 3.23 -12.87
N VAL A 64 3.37 3.74 -12.75
CA VAL A 64 2.15 3.07 -13.20
C VAL A 64 1.61 3.71 -14.48
N ASP A 65 1.62 2.93 -15.56
CA ASP A 65 1.09 3.36 -16.86
C ASP A 65 -0.45 3.34 -16.92
N ASP A 66 -1.10 2.47 -16.14
CA ASP A 66 -2.56 2.37 -16.11
C ASP A 66 -3.15 3.57 -15.34
N PRO A 67 -3.91 4.45 -16.00
CA PRO A 67 -4.44 5.66 -15.38
C PRO A 67 -5.39 5.37 -14.20
N VAL A 68 -6.11 4.24 -14.23
CA VAL A 68 -7.02 3.84 -13.14
C VAL A 68 -6.22 3.38 -11.93
N VAL A 69 -5.18 2.57 -12.15
CA VAL A 69 -4.30 2.12 -11.05
C VAL A 69 -3.56 3.31 -10.45
N ARG A 70 -3.06 4.22 -11.30
CA ARG A 70 -2.42 5.47 -10.86
C ARG A 70 -3.36 6.33 -10.03
N ALA A 71 -4.60 6.52 -10.48
CA ALA A 71 -5.61 7.29 -9.75
C ALA A 71 -5.96 6.66 -8.40
N LYS A 72 -6.05 5.33 -8.30
CA LYS A 72 -6.25 4.63 -7.01
C LYS A 72 -5.10 4.84 -6.03
N VAL A 73 -3.85 4.79 -6.51
CA VAL A 73 -2.67 5.07 -5.68
C VAL A 73 -2.72 6.51 -5.15
N LEU A 74 -2.99 7.49 -6.01
CA LEU A 74 -3.06 8.90 -5.60
C LEU A 74 -4.28 9.21 -4.72
N ALA A 75 -5.44 8.61 -4.99
CA ALA A 75 -6.64 8.79 -4.17
C ALA A 75 -6.43 8.27 -2.73
N SER A 76 -5.62 7.21 -2.56
CA SER A 76 -5.31 6.70 -1.23
C SER A 76 -4.56 7.68 -0.33
N LYS A 77 -3.77 8.56 -0.95
CA LYS A 77 -3.08 9.66 -0.26
C LYS A 77 -4.05 10.74 0.20
N ASP A 78 -5.15 10.94 -0.53
CA ASP A 78 -6.16 11.96 -0.20
C ASP A 78 -7.02 11.55 1.01
N VAL A 79 -7.29 10.25 1.17
CA VAL A 79 -8.21 9.75 2.21
C VAL A 79 -7.53 8.93 3.32
N GLY A 80 -6.27 8.52 3.13
CA GLY A 80 -5.47 7.80 4.11
C GLY A 80 -5.73 6.29 4.19
N TYR A 81 -6.44 5.71 3.22
CA TYR A 81 -6.69 4.28 3.11
C TYR A 81 -6.84 3.85 1.64
N ILE A 82 -6.67 2.56 1.37
CA ILE A 82 -6.93 1.95 0.06
C ILE A 82 -8.19 1.10 0.17
N LEU A 83 -9.12 1.34 -0.76
CA LEU A 83 -10.36 0.59 -0.87
C LEU A 83 -10.26 -0.38 -2.06
N THR A 84 -10.50 -1.65 -1.79
CA THR A 84 -10.56 -2.71 -2.80
C THR A 84 -11.93 -3.40 -2.73
N GLU A 85 -12.29 -4.16 -3.76
CA GLU A 85 -13.54 -4.94 -3.74
C GLU A 85 -13.61 -5.86 -2.50
N ASP A 86 -12.46 -6.42 -2.11
CA ASP A 86 -12.36 -7.28 -0.93
C ASP A 86 -12.46 -6.51 0.39
N THR A 87 -12.07 -5.24 0.46
CA THR A 87 -12.11 -4.46 1.72
C THR A 87 -13.33 -3.56 1.85
N LEU A 88 -14.11 -3.35 0.78
CA LEU A 88 -15.24 -2.42 0.75
C LEU A 88 -16.26 -2.65 1.88
N HIS A 89 -16.50 -3.91 2.23
CA HIS A 89 -17.41 -4.30 3.31
C HIS A 89 -16.94 -3.92 4.73
N LEU A 90 -15.68 -3.49 4.89
CA LEU A 90 -15.10 -3.04 6.16
C LEU A 90 -15.29 -1.54 6.40
N PHE A 91 -15.72 -0.78 5.38
CA PHE A 91 -15.86 0.68 5.43
C PHE A 91 -17.34 1.11 5.50
N SER A 92 -17.57 2.27 6.08
CA SER A 92 -18.88 2.93 6.08
C SER A 92 -19.23 3.50 4.70
N ALA A 93 -20.52 3.73 4.44
CA ALA A 93 -20.97 4.37 3.22
C ALA A 93 -20.29 5.75 3.00
N SER A 94 -20.12 6.53 4.06
CA SER A 94 -19.43 7.83 3.99
C SER A 94 -17.95 7.72 3.62
N GLU A 95 -17.25 6.67 4.06
CA GLU A 95 -15.84 6.45 3.67
C GLU A 95 -15.74 5.98 2.23
N ILE A 96 -16.69 5.16 1.77
CA ILE A 96 -16.79 4.76 0.37
C ILE A 96 -17.05 5.99 -0.52
N ASP A 97 -17.98 6.87 -0.14
CA ASP A 97 -18.27 8.10 -0.89
C ASP A 97 -17.04 9.02 -0.98
N LEU A 98 -16.26 9.14 0.11
CA LEU A 98 -15.02 9.92 0.11
C LEU A 98 -13.96 9.32 -0.81
N TRP A 99 -13.83 8.00 -0.82
CA TRP A 99 -12.94 7.27 -1.72
C TRP A 99 -13.35 7.46 -3.19
N GLU A 100 -14.62 7.26 -3.52
CA GLU A 100 -15.13 7.44 -4.89
C GLU A 100 -14.92 8.88 -5.37
N ALA A 101 -15.26 9.87 -4.54
CA ALA A 101 -15.04 11.27 -4.87
C ALA A 101 -13.55 11.62 -5.06
N ALA A 102 -12.63 10.99 -4.31
CA ALA A 102 -11.20 11.17 -4.51
C ALA A 102 -10.74 10.53 -5.83
N LEU A 103 -11.20 9.32 -6.11
CA LEU A 103 -10.87 8.60 -7.34
C LEU A 103 -11.34 9.37 -8.59
N ASP A 104 -12.57 9.87 -8.59
CA ASP A 104 -13.12 10.67 -9.68
C ASP A 104 -12.27 11.92 -9.96
N ARG A 105 -11.92 12.68 -8.91
CA ARG A 105 -11.03 13.84 -9.05
C ARG A 105 -9.69 13.48 -9.70
N ARG A 106 -9.07 12.37 -9.26
CA ARG A 106 -7.76 11.94 -9.80
C ARG A 106 -7.83 11.41 -11.23
N LEU A 107 -8.98 10.89 -11.65
CA LEU A 107 -9.21 10.47 -13.04
C LEU A 107 -9.45 11.66 -13.97
N ASP A 108 -10.07 12.72 -13.46
CA ASP A 108 -10.38 13.94 -14.21
C ASP A 108 -9.16 14.89 -14.38
N GLU A 109 -8.14 14.79 -13.51
CA GLU A 109 -6.89 15.57 -13.53
C GLU A 109 -5.92 15.19 -14.69
N ARG A 110 -6.45 14.77 -15.85
CA ARG A 110 -5.67 14.25 -17.00
C ARG A 110 -4.80 15.27 -17.72
#